data_AF-A0A1J3F5G2-F1
#
_entry.id   AF-A0A1J3F5G2-F1
#
_cell.length_a   1.000
_cell.length_b   1.000
_cell.length_c   1.000
_cell.angle_alpha   90.00
_cell.angle_beta   90.00
_cell.angle_gamma   90.00
#
_symmetry.space_group_name_H-M   'P 1'
#
loop_
_entity.id
_entity.type
_entity.pdbx_description
1 polymer ?
#
loop_
_entity_poly.entity_id
_entity_poly.type
_entity_poly.pdbx_seq_one_letter_code
_entity_poly.pdbx_strand_id
1 'polypeptide(L)'
;WVCLPPTGILSSSLFPWLCWDLWTSRNYCIFEETSFTIEDTITKGVFSDREWLFAQQENKAVQLSPISIPMISRPLDTILCNTDAAWIAGSKIAGLG
;
A
#
# COMPACT_ATOMS: atom_id res chain seq x y z
N TRP A 1 14.92 4.67 -17.90
CA TRP A 1 16.08 4.80 -17.01
C TRP A 1 16.15 3.54 -16.15
N VAL A 2 17.24 2.78 -16.25
CA VAL A 2 17.47 1.54 -15.48
C VAL A 2 18.72 1.76 -14.63
N CYS A 3 18.65 1.50 -13.33
CA CYS A 3 19.81 1.58 -12.46
C CYS A 3 20.66 0.31 -12.61
N LEU A 4 21.95 0.49 -12.95
CA LEU A 4 22.90 -0.63 -13.09
C LEU A 4 23.48 -1.03 -11.72
N PRO A 5 24.00 -2.26 -11.53
CA PRO A 5 24.65 -2.68 -10.29
C PRO A 5 25.84 -1.75 -9.97
N PRO A 6 26.04 -1.28 -8.72
CA PRO A 6 25.85 -1.99 -7.43
C PRO A 6 24.58 -1.65 -6.62
N THR A 7 23.69 -0.79 -7.11
CA THR A 7 22.52 -0.33 -6.34
C THR A 7 21.37 -1.35 -6.26
N GLY A 8 21.40 -2.44 -7.04
CA GLY A 8 20.39 -3.51 -6.95
C GLY A 8 18.95 -3.09 -7.30
N ILE A 9 18.76 -1.88 -7.82
CA ILE A 9 17.48 -1.36 -8.31
C ILE A 9 17.33 -1.85 -9.76
N LEU A 10 16.78 -3.05 -9.92
CA LEU A 10 16.79 -3.76 -11.22
C LEU A 10 15.56 -3.44 -12.09
N SER A 11 14.49 -2.90 -11.52
CA SER A 11 13.17 -2.89 -12.16
C SER A 11 12.32 -1.64 -11.95
N SER A 12 12.69 -0.73 -11.04
CA SER A 12 11.97 0.49 -10.74
C SER A 12 12.75 1.75 -11.18
N SER A 13 12.03 2.83 -11.41
CA SER A 13 12.65 4.13 -11.70
C SER A 13 12.93 4.85 -10.38
N LEU A 14 14.21 5.11 -10.10
CA LEU A 14 14.62 5.86 -8.90
C LEU A 14 14.20 7.35 -8.95
N PHE A 15 13.99 7.90 -10.15
CA PHE A 15 13.66 9.30 -10.37
C PHE A 15 12.44 9.80 -9.56
N PRO A 16 11.25 9.15 -9.61
CA PRO A 16 10.10 9.58 -8.81
C PRO A 16 10.38 9.62 -7.30
N TRP A 17 11.16 8.68 -6.78
CA TRP A 17 11.53 8.64 -5.36
C TRP A 17 12.45 9.80 -4.96
N LEU A 18 13.42 10.15 -5.82
CA LEU A 18 14.25 11.33 -5.60
C LEU A 18 13.44 12.63 -5.65
N CYS A 19 12.50 12.76 -6.58
CA CYS A 19 11.60 13.91 -6.62
C CYS A 19 10.73 14.01 -5.36
N TRP A 20 10.19 12.87 -4.91
CA TRP A 20 9.40 12.79 -3.68
C TRP A 20 10.23 13.18 -2.45
N ASP A 21 11.45 12.67 -2.32
CA ASP A 21 12.29 12.98 -1.17
C ASP A 21 12.81 14.41 -1.17
N LEU A 22 13.15 14.99 -2.33
CA LEU A 22 13.45 16.41 -2.42
C LEU A 22 12.27 17.28 -1.98
N TRP A 23 11.06 16.92 -2.41
CA TRP A 23 9.84 17.63 -2.02
C TRP A 23 9.57 17.52 -0.51
N THR A 24 9.67 16.31 0.06
CA THR A 24 9.45 16.12 1.50
C THR A 24 10.54 16.78 2.34
N SER A 25 11.83 16.66 1.98
CA SER A 25 12.94 17.34 2.66
C SER A 25 12.74 18.87 2.68
N ARG A 26 12.22 19.45 1.58
CA ARG A 26 11.87 20.87 1.55
C ARG A 26 10.72 21.21 2.51
N ASN A 27 9.69 20.36 2.58
CA ASN A 27 8.58 20.59 3.50
C ASN A 27 9.01 20.50 4.97
N TYR A 28 9.85 19.54 5.33
CA TYR A 28 10.42 19.44 6.67
C TYR A 28 11.21 20.70 7.06
N CYS A 29 11.99 21.25 6.13
CA CYS A 29 12.72 22.48 6.38
C CYS A 29 11.79 23.68 6.64
N ILE A 30 10.66 23.76 5.94
CA ILE A 30 9.70 24.87 6.05
C ILE A 30 8.82 24.75 7.29
N PHE A 31 8.32 23.55 7.60
CA PHE A 31 7.29 23.36 8.63
C PHE A 31 7.85 22.85 9.96
N GLU A 32 9.00 22.20 9.96
CA GLU A 32 9.60 21.56 11.14
C GLU A 32 11.02 22.05 11.44
N GLU A 33 11.49 23.08 10.71
CA GLU A 33 12.86 23.64 10.80
C GLU A 33 13.97 22.58 10.72
N THR A 34 13.67 21.41 10.13
CA THR A 34 14.57 20.26 10.06
C THR A 34 15.17 20.16 8.66
N SER A 35 16.49 20.07 8.57
CA SER A 35 17.21 19.96 7.30
C SER A 35 17.89 18.61 7.16
N PHE A 36 18.04 18.16 5.92
CA PHE A 36 18.67 16.88 5.57
C PHE A 36 19.84 17.15 4.63
N THR A 37 20.87 16.32 4.71
CA THR A 37 21.98 16.39 3.75
C THR A 37 21.55 15.81 2.40
N ILE A 38 22.29 16.14 1.35
CA ILE A 38 22.03 15.59 0.01
C ILE A 38 22.18 14.07 0.03
N GLU A 39 23.17 13.59 0.77
CA GLU A 39 23.45 12.19 1.00
C GLU A 39 22.28 11.48 1.68
N ASP A 40 21.67 12.10 2.70
CA ASP A 40 20.50 11.55 3.39
C ASP A 40 19.28 11.47 2.45
N THR A 41 18.99 12.53 1.70
CA THR A 41 17.86 12.58 0.76
C THR A 41 18.01 11.53 -0.35
N ILE A 42 19.22 11.37 -0.93
CA ILE A 42 19.49 10.35 -1.95
C ILE A 42 19.38 8.95 -1.36
N THR A 43 19.95 8.73 -0.18
CA THR A 43 19.93 7.44 0.50
C THR A 43 18.50 7.02 0.81
N LYS A 44 17.67 7.93 1.33
CA LYS A 44 16.26 7.71 1.59
C LYS A 44 15.50 7.30 0.32
N GLY A 45 15.74 7.97 -0.81
CA GLY A 45 15.06 7.66 -2.07
C GLY A 45 15.40 6.27 -2.59
N VAL A 46 16.67 5.87 -2.46
CA VAL A 46 17.14 4.51 -2.79
C VAL A 46 16.52 3.46 -1.85
N PHE A 47 16.38 3.75 -0.56
CA PHE A 47 15.74 2.85 0.39
C PHE A 47 14.24 2.68 0.11
N SER A 48 13.51 3.78 -0.10
CA SER A 48 12.07 3.73 -0.40
C SER A 48 11.76 2.99 -1.69
N ASP A 49 12.58 3.19 -2.73
CA ASP A 49 12.44 2.46 -3.98
C ASP A 49 12.63 0.93 -3.80
N ARG A 50 13.65 0.54 -3.04
CA ARG A 50 13.90 -0.87 -2.71
C ARG A 50 12.77 -1.46 -1.88
N GLU A 51 12.33 -0.76 -0.84
CA GLU A 51 11.24 -1.19 0.04
C GLU A 51 9.95 -1.39 -0.77
N TRP A 52 9.63 -0.44 -1.64
CA TRP A 52 8.49 -0.56 -2.55
C TRP A 52 8.61 -1.79 -3.46
N LEU A 53 9.78 -2.00 -4.07
CA LEU A 53 10.01 -3.16 -4.93
C LEU A 53 9.81 -4.49 -4.17
N PHE A 54 10.33 -4.59 -2.94
CA PHE A 54 10.13 -5.77 -2.11
C PHE A 54 8.67 -5.96 -1.67
N ALA A 55 7.94 -4.87 -1.39
CA ALA A 55 6.53 -4.93 -1.05
C ALA A 55 5.65 -5.38 -2.23
N GLN A 56 6.07 -5.10 -3.47
CA GLN A 56 5.41 -5.56 -4.69
C GLN A 56 5.73 -7.02 -5.05
N GLN A 57 6.75 -7.61 -4.41
CA GLN A 57 7.07 -9.01 -4.61
C GLN A 57 5.95 -9.84 -3.96
N GLU A 58 4.94 -10.19 -4.76
CA GLU A 58 3.79 -10.97 -4.32
C GLU A 58 4.29 -12.14 -3.46
N ASN A 59 3.88 -12.15 -2.18
CA ASN A 59 3.65 -13.43 -1.52
C ASN A 59 2.77 -14.19 -2.49
N LYS A 60 3.31 -15.22 -3.17
CA LYS A 60 2.53 -16.09 -4.06
C LYS A 60 1.23 -16.31 -3.35
N ALA A 61 0.16 -15.67 -3.81
CA ALA A 61 -1.13 -15.84 -3.20
C ALA A 61 -1.30 -17.36 -3.24
N VAL A 62 -1.40 -17.98 -2.07
CA VAL A 62 -1.86 -19.37 -2.01
C VAL A 62 -3.09 -19.32 -2.88
N GLN A 63 -3.06 -20.01 -4.01
CA GLN A 63 -4.18 -20.12 -4.92
C GLN A 63 -5.27 -20.80 -4.10
N LEU A 64 -5.99 -20.02 -3.30
CA LEU A 64 -7.19 -20.44 -2.64
C LEU A 64 -8.11 -20.64 -3.82
N SER A 65 -8.25 -21.91 -4.22
CA SER A 65 -9.28 -22.35 -5.13
C SER A 65 -10.54 -21.58 -4.79
N PRO A 66 -11.16 -20.86 -5.76
CA PRO A 66 -12.28 -20.00 -5.46
C PRO A 66 -13.30 -20.83 -4.68
N ILE A 67 -13.56 -20.41 -3.45
CA ILE A 67 -14.64 -21.00 -2.66
C ILE A 67 -15.87 -20.76 -3.52
N SER A 68 -16.41 -21.84 -4.08
CA SER A 68 -17.66 -21.81 -4.81
C SER A 68 -18.74 -21.45 -3.79
N ILE A 69 -18.99 -20.16 -3.62
CA ILE A 69 -20.13 -19.68 -2.84
C ILE A 69 -21.35 -20.13 -3.66
N PRO A 70 -22.24 -20.96 -3.10
CA PRO A 70 -23.46 -21.33 -3.80
C PRO A 70 -24.20 -20.03 -4.15
N MET A 71 -24.43 -19.82 -5.43
CA MET A 71 -25.22 -18.69 -5.92
C MET A 71 -26.64 -18.89 -5.39
N ILE A 72 -27.00 -18.17 -4.34
CA ILE A 72 -28.38 -18.16 -3.83
C ILE A 72 -29.22 -17.49 -4.91
N SER A 73 -29.95 -18.29 -5.68
CA SER A 73 -30.95 -17.79 -6.63
C SER A 73 -32.01 -17.06 -5.84
N ARG A 74 -32.05 -15.73 -5.95
CA ARG A 74 -33.04 -14.90 -5.26
C ARG A 74 -34.31 -14.82 -6.11
N PRO A 75 -35.51 -14.95 -5.52
CA PRO A 75 -36.77 -14.70 -6.22
C PRO A 75 -36.80 -13.28 -6.80
N LEU A 76 -37.46 -13.10 -7.95
CA LEU A 76 -37.52 -11.82 -8.69
C LEU A 76 -38.06 -10.65 -7.85
N ASP A 77 -38.93 -10.91 -6.87
CA ASP A 77 -39.58 -9.90 -6.03
C ASP A 77 -38.84 -9.62 -4.71
N THR A 78 -37.55 -9.96 -4.64
CA THR A 78 -36.75 -9.74 -3.42
C THR A 78 -36.08 -8.36 -3.47
N ILE A 79 -36.42 -7.49 -2.53
CA ILE A 79 -35.64 -6.26 -2.29
C ILE A 79 -34.39 -6.65 -1.51
N LEU A 80 -33.22 -6.52 -2.13
CA LEU A 80 -31.94 -6.65 -1.44
C LEU A 80 -31.60 -5.34 -0.73
N CYS A 81 -31.51 -5.38 0.60
CA CYS A 81 -30.86 -4.34 1.39
C CYS A 81 -29.62 -4.94 2.04
N ASN A 82 -28.44 -4.47 1.64
CA ASN A 82 -27.19 -4.79 2.32
C ASN A 82 -26.96 -3.70 3.37
N THR A 83 -27.07 -4.04 4.64
CA THR A 83 -26.68 -3.14 5.73
C THR A 83 -25.31 -3.57 6.23
N ASP A 84 -24.36 -2.63 6.29
CA ASP A 84 -23.06 -2.88 6.90
C ASP A 84 -23.27 -2.96 8.42
N ALA A 85 -23.13 -4.17 8.96
CA ALA A 85 -23.32 -4.46 10.37
C ALA A 85 -22.02 -5.02 10.92
N ALA A 86 -21.44 -4.32 11.90
CA ALA A 86 -20.26 -4.79 12.60
C ALA A 86 -20.69 -5.68 13.78
N TRP A 87 -20.25 -6.93 13.79
CA TRP A 87 -20.51 -7.88 14.88
C TRP A 87 -19.28 -8.05 15.78
N ILE A 88 -19.47 -7.93 17.09
CA ILE A 88 -18.42 -8.18 18.09
C ILE A 88 -18.79 -9.43 18.90
N ALA A 89 -18.13 -10.55 18.61
CA ALA A 89 -18.43 -11.84 19.24
C ALA A 89 -18.22 -11.85 20.78
N GLY A 90 -17.21 -11.12 21.26
CA GLY A 90 -16.87 -11.10 22.70
C GLY A 90 -17.93 -10.41 23.58
N SER A 91 -18.57 -9.37 23.07
CA SER A 91 -19.61 -8.62 23.79
C SER A 91 -21.02 -9.00 23.39
N LYS A 92 -21.19 -9.79 22.32
CA LYS A 92 -22.48 -10.11 21.69
C LYS A 92 -23.25 -8.84 21.27
N ILE A 93 -22.53 -7.82 20.84
CA ILE A 93 -23.09 -6.54 20.40
C ILE A 93 -22.98 -6.45 18.87
N ALA A 94 -24.05 -5.97 18.24
CA ALA A 94 -24.07 -5.55 16.84
C ALA A 94 -24.14 -4.03 16.77
N GLY A 95 -23.31 -3.43 15.92
CA GLY A 95 -23.40 -2.01 15.52
C GLY A 95 -23.94 -1.90 14.11
N LEU A 96 -24.78 -0.88 13.87
CA LEU A 96 -25.30 -0.51 12.55
C LEU A 96 -24.93 0.96 12.34
N GLY A 97 -24.29 1.27 11.20
CA GLY A 97 -23.90 2.62 10.79
C GLY A 97 -24.84 3.20 9.74
#